data_AF-A0A9E4VKP6-F1
#
_entry.id   AF-A0A9E4VKP6-F1
#
_cell.length_a   1.000
_cell.length_b   1.000
_cell.length_c   1.000
_cell.angle_alpha   90.00
_cell.angle_beta   90.00
_cell.angle_gamma   90.00
#
_symmetry.space_group_name_H-M   'P 1'
#
loop_
_entity.id
_entity.type
_entity.pdbx_description
1 polymer ?
#
loop_
_entity_poly.entity_id
_entity_poly.type
_entity_poly.pdbx_seq_one_letter_code
_entity_poly.pdbx_strand_id
1 'polypeptide(L)'
;HFPTGQTYDDYNSDPPTSGPHADTFVPAGVSDLAVAKEVAVHNMEHAGVVVWYNCGAEPALDNDACAVLRDQLSEVVLQEVADGNNVLMTAYPALDTRIALTSWGYLDTLEAFDEARVRAFITTFECNFDPEGFC
;
A
#
# COMPACT_ATOMS: atom_id res chain seq x y z
N HIS A 1 -0.61 5.67 17.88
CA HIS A 1 -1.43 6.67 17.16
C HIS A 1 -1.06 8.11 17.51
N PHE A 2 -1.32 9.04 16.60
CA PHE A 2 -1.36 10.49 16.79
C PHE A 2 -2.49 11.10 15.94
N PRO A 3 -2.97 12.33 16.22
CA PRO A 3 -4.06 12.93 15.46
C PRO A 3 -3.77 13.04 13.95
N THR A 4 -4.75 12.71 13.12
CA THR A 4 -4.65 12.85 11.65
C THR A 4 -4.25 14.26 11.22
N GLY A 5 -3.34 14.32 10.24
CA GLY A 5 -2.76 15.56 9.72
C GLY A 5 -1.41 15.92 10.35
N GLN A 6 -0.98 15.22 11.40
CA GLN A 6 0.42 15.25 11.84
C GLN A 6 1.27 14.33 10.96
N THR A 7 2.53 14.69 10.76
CA THR A 7 3.49 13.93 9.97
C THR A 7 4.53 13.27 10.89
N TYR A 8 5.09 12.16 10.42
CA TYR A 8 6.21 11.50 11.08
C TYR A 8 7.21 11.03 10.02
N ASP A 9 8.48 11.41 10.16
CA ASP A 9 9.49 11.15 9.13
C ASP A 9 10.58 10.15 9.59
N ASP A 10 10.67 9.85 10.89
CA ASP A 10 11.67 8.95 11.46
C ASP A 10 11.24 7.47 11.40
N TYR A 11 10.71 7.05 10.26
CA TYR A 11 10.38 5.64 9.97
C TYR A 11 11.63 4.83 9.63
N ASN A 12 11.57 3.52 9.86
CA ASN A 12 12.68 2.59 9.58
C ASN A 12 12.70 2.11 8.12
N SER A 13 11.69 2.44 7.33
CA SER A 13 11.54 2.10 5.91
C SER A 13 10.79 3.20 5.18
N ASP A 14 10.93 3.25 3.86
CA ASP A 14 10.15 4.12 2.97
C ASP A 14 9.67 3.31 1.76
N PRO A 15 8.35 3.07 1.57
CA PRO A 15 7.25 3.49 2.44
C PRO A 15 7.35 2.90 3.86
N PRO A 16 6.74 3.55 4.86
CA PRO A 16 6.76 3.04 6.22
C PRO A 16 5.97 1.75 6.35
N THR A 17 6.53 0.79 7.09
CA THR A 17 5.90 -0.51 7.35
C THR A 17 5.39 -0.67 8.77
N SER A 18 5.76 0.24 9.68
CA SER A 18 5.37 0.20 11.10
C SER A 18 5.75 1.52 11.76
N GLY A 19 5.41 1.68 13.05
CA GLY A 19 5.82 2.82 13.87
C GLY A 19 4.66 3.76 14.21
N PRO A 20 4.94 4.98 14.71
CA PRO A 20 3.91 5.99 14.98
C PRO A 20 3.08 6.26 13.73
N HIS A 21 1.75 6.33 13.85
CA HIS A 21 0.85 6.49 12.71
C HIS A 21 -0.43 7.22 13.13
N ALA A 22 -1.24 7.63 12.15
CA ALA A 22 -2.48 8.38 12.37
C ALA A 22 -3.48 7.58 13.22
N ASP A 23 -4.43 8.27 13.85
CA ASP A 23 -5.56 7.67 14.58
C ASP A 23 -6.75 7.33 13.67
N THR A 24 -6.58 7.51 12.35
CA THR A 24 -7.56 7.15 11.33
C THR A 24 -6.93 6.27 10.26
N PHE A 25 -7.73 5.36 9.71
CA PHE A 25 -7.44 4.55 8.53
C PHE A 25 -8.47 4.83 7.42
N VAL A 26 -8.21 4.31 6.22
CA VAL A 26 -9.16 4.36 5.10
C VAL A 26 -9.74 2.97 4.80
N PRO A 27 -10.92 2.85 4.15
CA PRO A 27 -11.41 1.56 3.70
C PRO A 27 -10.44 0.86 2.73
N ALA A 28 -10.48 -0.47 2.71
CA ALA A 28 -9.82 -1.26 1.67
C ALA A 28 -10.38 -0.92 0.28
N GLY A 29 -9.54 -1.04 -0.75
CA GLY A 29 -9.88 -0.73 -2.13
C GLY A 29 -8.84 0.13 -2.83
N VAL A 30 -9.25 0.68 -3.97
CA VAL A 30 -8.42 1.57 -4.79
C VAL A 30 -8.72 3.02 -4.45
N SER A 31 -7.69 3.77 -4.07
CA SER A 31 -7.80 5.21 -3.84
C SER A 31 -7.29 5.99 -5.05
N ASP A 32 -8.15 6.87 -5.59
CA ASP A 32 -7.76 7.83 -6.63
C ASP A 32 -6.91 8.99 -6.08
N LEU A 33 -6.92 9.20 -4.77
CA LEU A 33 -6.12 10.20 -4.08
C LEU A 33 -4.98 9.52 -3.32
N ALA A 34 -3.82 10.17 -3.30
CA ALA A 34 -2.70 9.75 -2.47
C ALA A 34 -3.12 9.75 -1.00
N VAL A 35 -3.06 8.58 -0.37
CA VAL A 35 -3.30 8.41 1.07
C VAL A 35 -2.00 8.73 1.78
N ALA A 36 -2.08 9.53 2.86
CA ALA A 36 -0.90 9.86 3.65
C ALA A 36 -0.25 8.58 4.21
N LYS A 37 1.09 8.53 4.21
CA LYS A 37 1.84 7.35 4.65
C LYS A 37 1.49 6.96 6.09
N GLU A 38 1.26 7.96 6.95
CA GLU A 38 0.84 7.80 8.33
C GLU A 38 -0.55 7.16 8.47
N VAL A 39 -1.45 7.38 7.52
CA VAL A 39 -2.80 6.77 7.51
C VAL A 39 -2.71 5.32 7.02
N ALA A 40 -1.88 5.06 6.01
CA ALA A 40 -1.73 3.70 5.48
C ALA A 40 -1.00 2.76 6.47
N VAL A 41 -0.14 3.27 7.36
CA VAL A 41 0.41 2.46 8.46
C VAL A 41 -0.69 2.01 9.42
N HIS A 42 -1.75 2.81 9.63
CA HIS A 42 -2.93 2.37 10.39
C HIS A 42 -3.67 1.23 9.65
N ASN A 43 -3.81 1.33 8.33
CA ASN A 43 -4.33 0.21 7.54
C ASN A 43 -3.53 -1.09 7.77
N MET A 44 -2.20 -1.00 7.82
CA MET A 44 -1.33 -2.15 8.11
C MET A 44 -1.44 -2.65 9.55
N GLU A 45 -1.75 -1.78 10.51
CA GLU A 45 -2.05 -2.19 11.90
C GLU A 45 -3.30 -3.08 11.94
N HIS A 46 -4.29 -2.80 11.11
CA HIS A 46 -5.54 -3.55 11.00
C HIS A 46 -5.44 -4.67 9.94
N ALA A 47 -4.35 -5.44 9.96
CA ALA A 47 -4.11 -6.57 9.07
C ALA A 47 -4.01 -6.24 7.58
N GLY A 48 -3.85 -4.97 7.23
CA GLY A 48 -3.89 -4.53 5.86
C GLY A 48 -2.59 -4.73 5.09
N VAL A 49 -2.73 -4.93 3.78
CA VAL A 49 -1.64 -4.79 2.80
C VAL A 49 -1.85 -3.49 2.04
N VAL A 50 -0.77 -2.72 1.84
CA VAL A 50 -0.80 -1.49 1.04
C VAL A 50 0.04 -1.67 -0.21
N VAL A 51 -0.58 -1.41 -1.35
CA VAL A 51 -0.02 -1.42 -2.70
C VAL A 51 0.24 0.02 -3.11
N TRP A 52 1.49 0.42 -3.01
CA TRP A 52 1.97 1.74 -3.42
C TRP A 52 2.40 1.70 -4.87
N TYR A 53 2.11 2.77 -5.63
CA TYR A 53 2.64 2.93 -6.98
C TYR A 53 3.14 4.33 -7.24
N ASN A 54 4.13 4.44 -8.13
CA ASN A 54 4.63 5.71 -8.62
C ASN A 54 4.91 5.67 -10.13
N CYS A 55 4.03 6.28 -10.91
CA CYS A 55 4.25 6.43 -12.35
C CYS A 55 5.40 7.38 -12.70
N GLY A 56 5.80 8.25 -11.77
CA GLY A 56 6.94 9.16 -11.92
C GLY A 56 8.29 8.55 -11.53
N ALA A 57 8.32 7.34 -10.97
CA ALA A 57 9.56 6.64 -10.66
C ALA A 57 10.36 6.38 -11.94
N GLU A 58 11.67 6.57 -11.90
CA GLU A 58 12.54 6.54 -13.08
C GLU A 58 12.74 5.11 -13.64
N PRO A 59 12.55 4.89 -14.96
CA PRO A 59 12.13 5.87 -15.96
C PRO A 59 10.64 6.17 -15.88
N ALA A 60 10.27 7.46 -15.84
CA ALA A 60 8.87 7.87 -15.73
C ALA A 60 7.99 7.25 -16.84
N LEU A 61 6.81 6.77 -16.45
CA LEU A 61 5.80 6.30 -17.40
C LEU A 61 5.12 7.48 -18.09
N ASP A 62 4.75 7.28 -19.35
CA ASP A 62 3.73 8.11 -19.96
C ASP A 62 2.33 7.79 -19.38
N ASN A 63 1.34 8.59 -19.78
CA ASN A 63 -0.01 8.48 -19.25
C ASN A 63 -0.66 7.12 -19.58
N ASP A 64 -0.39 6.56 -20.75
CA ASP A 64 -1.00 5.30 -21.20
C ASP A 64 -0.40 4.12 -20.42
N ALA A 65 0.92 4.07 -20.28
CA ALA A 65 1.59 3.05 -19.48
C ALA A 65 1.24 3.17 -17.99
N CYS A 66 1.09 4.39 -17.47
CA CYS A 66 0.61 4.61 -16.11
C CYS A 66 -0.83 4.12 -15.92
N ALA A 67 -1.71 4.36 -16.90
CA ALA A 67 -3.08 3.84 -16.86
C ALA A 67 -3.09 2.30 -16.85
N VAL A 68 -2.30 1.65 -17.71
CA VAL A 68 -2.17 0.18 -17.73
C VAL A 68 -1.71 -0.36 -16.39
N LEU A 69 -0.67 0.24 -15.79
CA LEU A 69 -0.19 -0.18 -14.46
C LEU A 69 -1.29 -0.04 -13.40
N ARG A 70 -2.00 1.10 -13.40
CA ARG A 70 -3.08 1.34 -12.44
C ARG A 70 -4.20 0.33 -12.60
N ASP A 71 -4.59 0.01 -13.83
CA ASP A 71 -5.64 -0.98 -14.12
C ASP A 71 -5.22 -2.38 -13.65
N GLN A 72 -3.99 -2.79 -13.94
CA GLN A 72 -3.43 -4.08 -13.51
C GLN A 72 -3.39 -4.24 -11.99
N LEU A 73 -2.88 -3.23 -11.27
CA LEU A 73 -2.87 -3.24 -9.81
C LEU A 73 -4.28 -3.21 -9.23
N SER A 74 -5.17 -2.40 -9.81
CA SER A 74 -6.57 -2.28 -9.38
C SER A 74 -7.32 -3.60 -9.53
N GLU A 75 -7.10 -4.33 -10.61
CA GLU A 75 -7.72 -5.65 -10.83
C GLU A 75 -7.38 -6.62 -9.71
N VAL A 76 -6.10 -6.72 -9.34
CA VAL A 76 -5.66 -7.55 -8.21
C VAL A 76 -6.30 -7.07 -6.91
N VAL A 77 -6.17 -5.79 -6.58
CA VAL A 77 -6.66 -5.22 -5.31
C VAL A 77 -8.17 -5.37 -5.15
N LEU A 78 -8.94 -5.10 -6.21
CA LEU A 78 -10.41 -5.23 -6.15
C LEU A 78 -10.86 -6.68 -6.01
N GLN A 79 -10.12 -7.63 -6.56
CA GLN A 79 -10.39 -9.05 -6.34
C GLN A 79 -10.14 -9.43 -4.89
N GLU A 80 -9.00 -9.06 -4.31
CA GLU A 80 -8.67 -9.36 -2.91
C GLU A 80 -9.70 -8.75 -1.95
N VAL A 81 -10.14 -7.51 -2.23
CA VAL A 81 -11.21 -6.85 -1.45
C VAL A 81 -12.54 -7.59 -1.60
N ALA A 82 -12.87 -8.10 -2.78
CA ALA A 82 -14.07 -8.91 -2.98
C ALA A 82 -14.02 -10.25 -2.24
N ASP A 83 -12.82 -10.80 -2.06
CA ASP A 83 -12.56 -12.01 -1.28
C ASP A 83 -12.50 -11.75 0.24
N GLY A 84 -12.59 -10.49 0.66
CA GLY A 84 -12.68 -10.06 2.07
C GLY A 84 -11.35 -9.57 2.66
N ASN A 85 -10.30 -9.49 1.86
CA ASN A 85 -8.97 -9.06 2.32
C ASN A 85 -8.87 -7.54 2.46
N ASN A 86 -8.15 -7.08 3.48
CA ASN A 86 -7.92 -5.65 3.72
C ASN A 86 -6.74 -5.15 2.86
N VAL A 87 -6.97 -4.88 1.57
CA VAL A 87 -5.94 -4.38 0.65
C VAL A 87 -6.25 -2.95 0.21
N LEU A 88 -5.30 -2.04 0.41
CA LEU A 88 -5.37 -0.65 -0.05
C LEU A 88 -4.41 -0.44 -1.22
N MET A 89 -4.86 0.18 -2.30
CA MET A 89 -3.99 0.72 -3.35
C MET A 89 -3.98 2.24 -3.33
N THR A 90 -2.80 2.84 -3.37
CA THR A 90 -2.66 4.30 -3.40
C THR A 90 -1.38 4.77 -4.09
N ALA A 91 -1.42 5.98 -4.65
CA ALA A 91 -0.25 6.60 -5.25
C ALA A 91 0.72 7.09 -4.16
N TYR A 92 2.02 6.91 -4.40
CA TYR A 92 3.06 7.46 -3.53
C TYR A 92 4.16 8.14 -4.37
N PRO A 93 4.02 9.44 -4.66
CA PRO A 93 4.93 10.15 -5.56
C PRO A 93 6.39 10.19 -5.12
N ALA A 94 6.66 9.98 -3.83
CA ALA A 94 8.01 9.93 -3.26
C ALA A 94 8.66 8.54 -3.39
N LEU A 95 7.94 7.52 -3.87
CA LEU A 95 8.47 6.16 -4.01
C LEU A 95 9.56 6.10 -5.07
N ASP A 96 10.73 5.54 -4.73
CA ASP A 96 11.84 5.39 -5.67
C ASP A 96 11.57 4.34 -6.75
N THR A 97 10.85 3.27 -6.41
CA THR A 97 10.51 2.17 -7.33
C THR A 97 9.14 2.34 -7.96
N ARG A 98 8.82 1.51 -8.97
CA ARG A 98 7.51 1.57 -9.61
C ARG A 98 6.37 1.15 -8.69
N ILE A 99 6.58 0.11 -7.91
CA ILE A 99 5.61 -0.48 -6.99
C ILE A 99 6.33 -0.78 -5.67
N ALA A 100 5.64 -0.58 -4.56
CA ALA A 100 6.01 -1.14 -3.27
C ALA A 100 4.78 -1.81 -2.64
N LEU A 101 5.02 -2.94 -1.98
CA LEU A 101 4.02 -3.70 -1.26
C LEU A 101 4.44 -3.67 0.20
N THR A 102 3.54 -3.23 1.07
CA THR A 102 3.81 -3.19 2.51
C THR A 102 2.74 -3.88 3.32
N SER A 103 3.19 -4.59 4.35
CA SER A 103 2.39 -5.04 5.49
C SER A 103 3.18 -4.71 6.75
N TRP A 104 2.59 -4.89 7.92
CA TRP A 104 3.26 -4.52 9.17
C TRP A 104 4.65 -5.19 9.32
N GLY A 105 5.70 -4.38 9.25
CA GLY A 105 7.11 -4.81 9.30
C GLY A 105 7.68 -5.45 8.04
N TYR A 106 6.94 -5.47 6.91
CA TYR A 106 7.37 -6.08 5.65
C TYR A 106 7.24 -5.10 4.49
N LEU A 107 8.30 -5.03 3.67
CA LEU A 107 8.38 -4.22 2.46
C LEU A 107 8.92 -5.09 1.33
N ASP A 108 8.23 -5.08 0.19
CA ASP A 108 8.72 -5.62 -1.07
C ASP A 108 8.61 -4.58 -2.19
N THR A 109 9.67 -4.38 -2.97
CA THR A 109 9.71 -3.35 -4.03
C THR A 109 9.89 -4.00 -5.41
N LEU A 110 9.18 -3.46 -6.41
CA LEU A 110 9.21 -3.94 -7.78
C LEU A 110 9.43 -2.78 -8.75
N GLU A 111 10.27 -3.02 -9.76
CA GLU A 111 10.53 -2.07 -10.86
C GLU A 111 9.46 -2.11 -11.96
N ALA A 112 8.66 -3.18 -11.99
CA ALA A 112 7.59 -3.39 -12.94
C ALA A 112 6.49 -4.26 -12.32
N PHE A 113 5.30 -4.21 -12.90
CA PHE A 113 4.19 -5.06 -12.47
C PHE A 113 4.50 -6.54 -12.70
N ASP A 114 4.35 -7.32 -11.63
CA ASP A 114 4.42 -8.77 -11.61
C ASP A 114 3.23 -9.28 -10.79
N GLU A 115 2.17 -9.70 -11.49
CA GLU A 115 0.93 -10.13 -10.84
C GLU A 115 1.17 -11.26 -9.83
N ALA A 116 1.99 -12.24 -10.19
CA ALA A 116 2.23 -13.41 -9.34
C ALA A 116 2.93 -13.01 -8.05
N ARG A 117 3.90 -12.10 -8.12
CA ARG A 117 4.61 -11.58 -6.94
C ARG A 117 3.72 -10.69 -6.07
N VAL A 118 2.89 -9.83 -6.69
CA VAL A 118 1.94 -8.99 -5.95
C VAL A 118 0.95 -9.85 -5.18
N ARG A 119 0.32 -10.84 -5.83
CA ARG A 119 -0.61 -11.76 -5.17
C ARG A 119 0.07 -12.58 -4.09
N ALA A 120 1.26 -13.12 -4.37
CA ALA A 120 2.01 -13.89 -3.39
C ALA A 120 2.31 -13.07 -2.12
N PHE A 121 2.67 -11.80 -2.27
CA PHE A 121 2.87 -10.91 -1.12
C PHE A 121 1.57 -10.72 -0.34
N ILE A 122 0.46 -10.40 -1.02
CA ILE A 122 -0.84 -10.19 -0.38
C ILE A 122 -1.26 -11.44 0.40
N THR A 123 -1.29 -12.61 -0.24
CA THR A 123 -1.66 -13.87 0.43
C THR A 123 -0.71 -14.24 1.58
N THR A 124 0.56 -13.86 1.52
CA THR A 124 1.52 -14.15 2.59
C THR A 124 1.32 -13.26 3.81
N PHE A 125 0.88 -12.02 3.60
CA PHE A 125 0.88 -10.97 4.63
C PHE A 125 -0.49 -10.37 4.94
N GLU A 126 -1.55 -10.86 4.33
CA GLU A 126 -2.92 -10.67 4.81
C GLU A 126 -3.01 -11.19 6.26
N CYS A 127 -3.72 -10.46 7.13
CA CYS A 127 -3.87 -10.85 8.53
C CYS A 127 -2.57 -11.03 9.32
N ASN A 128 -1.45 -10.45 8.85
CA ASN A 128 -0.13 -10.62 9.48
C ASN A 128 0.00 -9.92 10.85
N PHE A 129 -0.60 -8.74 11.01
CA PHE A 129 -0.59 -8.00 12.27
C PHE A 129 -1.98 -7.42 12.53
N ASP A 130 -2.61 -7.89 13.59
CA ASP A 130 -4.00 -7.55 13.91
C ASP A 130 -4.23 -7.59 15.43
N PRO A 131 -3.73 -6.59 16.16
CA PRO A 131 -3.94 -6.52 17.60
C PRO A 131 -5.41 -6.28 17.99
N GLU A 132 -6.27 -5.90 17.03
CA GLU A 132 -7.66 -5.50 17.26
C GLU A 132 -8.72 -6.49 16.74
N GLY A 133 -8.34 -7.53 15.99
CA GLY A 133 -9.24 -8.63 15.58
C GLY A 133 -10.12 -8.29 14.37
N PHE A 134 -9.55 -7.61 13.37
CA PHE A 134 -10.16 -7.36 12.06
C PHE A 134 -10.16 -8.60 11.14
N CYS A 135 -9.31 -9.58 11.45
CA CYS A 135 -9.35 -10.95 10.99
C CYS A 135 -9.87 -11.88 12.13
#